data_AF-A0AAF0P8V6-F1
#
_entry.id   AF-A0AAF0P8V6-F1
#
_cell.length_a   1.000
_cell.length_b   1.000
_cell.length_c   1.000
_cell.angle_alpha   90.00
_cell.angle_beta   90.00
_cell.angle_gamma   90.00
#
_symmetry.space_group_name_H-M   'P 1'
#
loop_
_entity.id
_entity.type
_entity.pdbx_description
1 polymer ?
#
loop_
_entity_poly.entity_id
_entity_poly.type
_entity_poly.pdbx_seq_one_letter_code
_entity_poly.pdbx_strand_id
1 'polypeptide(L)'
;MSIKKPLFALVALSVLLTGIATPVLAHETQAVDGYDVTFGGADEPLITDERMWLEFEIVDTETGTPAAGHAENLTVSVQTSEAEKTPLELSEKHGEPGVYEAPVVFAEPGDYVVHLEGHLDGVDVHTHFEKTVTDRAELEYPASESEAAGNSTDSQPNDERPDEAGFGSGSIALAGLGLGTVIGAVLLRRRR
;
A
#
# COMPACT_ATOMS: atom_id res chain seq x y z
N MET A 1 -8.01 -57.28 26.49
CA MET A 1 -8.59 -56.73 25.25
C MET A 1 -7.73 -55.54 24.85
N SER A 2 -6.79 -55.73 23.91
CA SER A 2 -5.78 -54.73 23.55
C SER A 2 -6.35 -53.67 22.63
N ILE A 3 -6.35 -52.41 23.09
CA ILE A 3 -6.68 -51.24 22.28
C ILE A 3 -5.50 -50.97 21.34
N LYS A 4 -5.75 -51.06 20.03
CA LYS A 4 -4.77 -50.83 18.96
C LYS A 4 -4.78 -49.36 18.54
N LYS A 5 -3.67 -48.67 18.79
CA LYS A 5 -3.05 -47.49 18.13
C LYS A 5 -3.95 -46.40 17.49
N PRO A 6 -3.93 -45.15 18.00
CA PRO A 6 -4.21 -43.97 17.22
C PRO A 6 -2.89 -43.32 16.77
N LEU A 7 -2.19 -43.90 15.79
CA LEU A 7 -0.93 -43.32 15.26
C LEU A 7 -1.12 -42.60 13.91
N PHE A 8 -2.33 -42.60 13.33
CA PHE A 8 -2.56 -41.99 12.01
C PHE A 8 -3.09 -40.55 12.05
N ALA A 9 -3.53 -40.06 13.21
CA ALA A 9 -4.05 -38.69 13.33
C ALA A 9 -2.96 -37.62 13.50
N LEU A 10 -1.72 -38.02 13.83
CA LEU A 10 -0.65 -37.07 14.14
C LEU A 10 0.19 -36.66 12.92
N VAL A 11 0.12 -37.42 11.81
CA VAL A 11 0.90 -37.15 10.59
C VAL A 11 0.16 -36.21 9.63
N ALA A 12 -1.17 -36.10 9.73
CA ALA A 12 -1.95 -35.18 8.90
C ALA A 12 -1.89 -33.72 9.38
N LEU A 13 -1.49 -33.47 10.64
CA LEU A 13 -1.41 -32.12 11.20
C LEU A 13 -0.03 -31.46 10.97
N SER A 14 1.00 -32.23 10.64
CA SER A 14 2.36 -31.71 10.41
C SER A 14 2.58 -31.08 9.04
N VAL A 15 1.64 -31.20 8.10
CA VAL A 15 1.75 -30.62 6.74
C VAL A 15 1.20 -29.18 6.68
N LEU A 16 0.54 -28.69 7.73
CA LEU A 16 -0.12 -27.37 7.71
C LEU A 16 0.75 -26.21 8.25
N LEU A 17 2.02 -26.45 8.61
CA LEU A 17 2.87 -25.46 9.29
C LEU A 17 4.01 -24.85 8.47
N THR A 18 4.07 -25.08 7.17
CA THR A 18 5.04 -24.38 6.29
C THR A 18 4.36 -23.27 5.50
N GLY A 19 3.64 -22.38 6.20
CA GLY A 19 3.50 -21.01 5.73
C GLY A 19 4.84 -20.33 5.99
N ILE A 20 5.73 -20.35 5.00
CA ILE A 20 6.96 -19.57 5.04
C ILE A 20 6.49 -18.12 5.01
N ALA A 21 6.41 -17.49 6.18
CA ALA A 21 6.34 -16.04 6.26
C ALA A 21 7.71 -15.55 5.77
N THR A 22 7.81 -15.24 4.49
CA THR A 22 8.94 -14.46 3.99
C THR A 22 8.88 -13.12 4.72
N PRO A 23 9.94 -12.71 5.43
CA PRO A 23 9.98 -11.35 5.92
C PRO A 23 9.81 -10.43 4.70
N VAL A 24 8.80 -9.57 4.72
CA VAL A 24 8.79 -8.41 3.82
C VAL A 24 9.93 -7.53 4.32
N LEU A 25 11.11 -7.76 3.75
CA LEU A 25 12.18 -6.79 3.86
C LEU A 25 11.74 -5.58 3.02
N ALA A 26 11.83 -4.39 3.62
CA ALA A 26 11.74 -3.11 2.94
C ALA A 26 12.49 -3.14 1.60
N HIS A 27 13.71 -3.66 1.67
CA HIS A 27 14.60 -3.82 0.54
C HIS A 27 14.66 -5.27 0.07
N GLU A 28 14.54 -5.47 -1.24
CA GLU A 28 14.65 -6.78 -1.88
C GLU A 28 16.02 -6.90 -2.58
N THR A 29 16.71 -8.02 -2.38
CA THR A 29 17.99 -8.29 -3.05
C THR A 29 17.83 -9.39 -4.09
N GLN A 30 18.29 -9.13 -5.32
CA GLN A 30 18.42 -10.12 -6.38
C GLN A 30 19.87 -10.24 -6.83
N ALA A 31 20.33 -11.47 -7.07
CA ALA A 31 21.62 -11.73 -7.66
C ALA A 31 21.56 -11.57 -9.19
N VAL A 32 22.45 -10.76 -9.76
CA VAL A 32 22.56 -10.45 -11.19
C VAL A 32 24.01 -10.65 -11.63
N ASP A 33 24.30 -11.82 -12.22
CA ASP A 33 25.58 -12.16 -12.87
C ASP A 33 26.86 -11.57 -12.23
N GLY A 34 27.06 -11.83 -10.94
CA GLY A 34 28.25 -11.39 -10.20
C GLY A 34 28.02 -10.16 -9.32
N TYR A 35 26.83 -9.56 -9.34
CA TYR A 35 26.42 -8.49 -8.45
C TYR A 35 25.21 -8.89 -7.60
N ASP A 36 25.16 -8.39 -6.37
CA ASP A 36 23.94 -8.33 -5.58
C ASP A 36 23.32 -6.93 -5.79
N VAL A 37 22.08 -6.90 -6.28
CA VAL A 37 21.31 -5.68 -6.50
C VAL A 37 20.20 -5.63 -5.45
N THR A 38 20.28 -4.68 -4.53
CA THR A 38 19.29 -4.45 -3.48
C THR A 38 18.46 -3.22 -3.82
N PHE A 39 17.15 -3.35 -3.81
CA PHE A 39 16.22 -2.30 -4.21
C PHE A 39 15.17 -2.00 -3.13
N GLY A 40 14.89 -0.72 -2.90
CA GLY A 40 13.84 -0.23 -2.01
C GLY A 40 13.51 1.24 -2.22
N GLY A 41 12.60 1.77 -1.41
CA GLY A 41 12.44 3.22 -1.26
C GLY A 41 13.43 3.76 -0.22
N ALA A 42 13.96 4.97 -0.45
CA ALA A 42 14.70 5.71 0.59
C ALA A 42 13.82 5.92 1.85
N ASP A 43 12.54 6.20 1.61
CA ASP A 43 11.47 6.28 2.58
C ASP A 43 10.39 5.26 2.21
N GLU A 44 9.82 4.61 3.21
CA GLU A 44 8.79 3.58 3.02
C GLU A 44 7.61 3.74 4.00
N PRO A 45 6.37 3.41 3.56
CA PRO A 45 6.01 2.84 2.26
C PRO A 45 6.16 3.85 1.10
N LEU A 46 6.25 3.35 -0.13
CA LEU A 46 6.13 4.20 -1.32
C LEU A 46 4.71 4.76 -1.35
N ILE A 47 4.57 6.07 -1.49
CA ILE A 47 3.27 6.75 -1.44
C ILE A 47 2.99 7.61 -2.67
N THR A 48 1.72 7.89 -2.90
CA THR A 48 1.25 8.80 -3.94
C THR A 48 1.53 10.27 -3.62
N ASP A 49 1.52 11.09 -4.67
CA ASP A 49 1.49 12.56 -4.62
C ASP A 49 2.65 13.25 -3.88
N GLU A 50 3.70 12.50 -3.56
CA GLU A 50 4.93 12.98 -2.95
C GLU A 50 6.15 12.53 -3.77
N ARG A 51 7.22 13.30 -3.70
CA ARG A 51 8.49 12.90 -4.30
C ARG A 51 9.11 11.79 -3.43
N MET A 52 9.16 10.60 -4.00
CA MET A 52 9.88 9.45 -3.45
C MET A 52 11.22 9.30 -4.16
N TRP A 53 12.15 8.62 -3.49
CA TRP A 53 13.43 8.21 -4.06
C TRP A 53 13.50 6.69 -4.10
N LEU A 54 13.66 6.14 -5.31
CA LEU A 54 13.93 4.73 -5.52
C LEU A 54 15.43 4.52 -5.40
N GLU A 55 15.85 3.64 -4.50
CA GLU A 55 17.27 3.38 -4.23
C GLU A 55 17.67 1.96 -4.68
N PHE A 56 18.86 1.88 -5.28
CA PHE A 56 19.52 0.64 -5.68
C PHE A 56 20.91 0.61 -5.08
N GLU A 57 21.20 -0.36 -4.21
CA GLU A 57 22.56 -0.68 -3.78
C GLU A 57 23.08 -1.83 -4.63
N ILE A 58 24.23 -1.65 -5.27
CA ILE A 58 24.85 -2.65 -6.14
C ILE A 58 26.23 -3.00 -5.58
N VAL A 59 26.43 -4.27 -5.25
CA VAL A 59 27.67 -4.78 -4.66
C VAL A 59 28.21 -5.92 -5.51
N ASP A 60 29.49 -5.87 -5.85
CA ASP A 60 30.20 -6.97 -6.50
C ASP A 60 30.32 -8.16 -5.52
N THR A 61 29.82 -9.33 -5.92
CA THR A 61 29.72 -10.51 -5.06
C THR A 61 31.06 -11.23 -4.84
N GLU A 62 32.05 -11.03 -5.71
CA GLU A 62 33.37 -11.63 -5.57
C GLU A 62 34.23 -10.86 -4.55
N THR A 63 34.18 -9.54 -4.63
CA THR A 63 35.02 -8.61 -3.86
C THR A 63 34.31 -8.03 -2.64
N GLY A 64 32.98 -8.04 -2.63
CA GLY A 64 32.16 -7.36 -1.64
C GLY A 64 32.25 -5.84 -1.71
N THR A 65 32.70 -5.29 -2.84
CA THR A 65 32.89 -3.83 -3.01
C THR A 65 31.70 -3.18 -3.72
N PRO A 66 31.34 -1.93 -3.38
CA PRO A 66 30.26 -1.25 -4.07
C PRO A 66 30.60 -0.95 -5.54
N ALA A 67 29.68 -1.24 -6.44
CA ALA A 67 29.82 -0.97 -7.87
C ALA A 67 29.45 0.49 -8.16
N ALA A 68 30.39 1.41 -7.96
CA ALA A 68 30.22 2.85 -8.17
C ALA A 68 30.70 3.31 -9.56
N GLY A 69 30.23 4.46 -10.04
CA GLY A 69 30.66 5.07 -11.31
C GLY A 69 29.86 4.64 -12.54
N HIS A 70 28.69 4.00 -12.37
CA HIS A 70 27.97 3.37 -13.48
C HIS A 70 26.60 3.99 -13.81
N ALA A 71 26.21 5.10 -13.18
CA ALA A 71 24.87 5.68 -13.37
C ALA A 71 24.52 5.93 -14.85
N GLU A 72 25.49 6.39 -15.65
CA GLU A 72 25.33 6.66 -17.08
C GLU A 72 25.20 5.40 -17.96
N ASN A 73 25.52 4.23 -17.42
CA ASN A 73 25.41 2.93 -18.10
C ASN A 73 24.18 2.14 -17.66
N LEU A 74 23.42 2.67 -16.71
CA LEU A 74 22.22 2.06 -16.15
C LEU A 74 20.99 2.91 -16.49
N THR A 75 19.84 2.26 -16.58
CA THR A 75 18.54 2.88 -16.79
C THR A 75 17.57 2.28 -15.80
N VAL A 76 16.96 3.15 -15.00
CA VAL A 76 15.82 2.80 -14.17
C VAL A 76 14.55 3.23 -14.86
N SER A 77 13.51 2.41 -14.74
CA SER A 77 12.20 2.74 -15.28
C SER A 77 11.09 2.08 -14.48
N VAL A 78 9.92 2.71 -14.51
CA VAL A 78 8.72 2.25 -13.80
C VAL A 78 7.65 1.87 -14.80
N GLN A 79 6.85 0.86 -14.46
CA GLN A 79 5.77 0.36 -15.28
C GLN A 79 4.60 -0.08 -14.41
N THR A 80 3.37 0.09 -14.90
CA THR A 80 2.18 -0.56 -14.35
C THR A 80 1.60 -1.52 -15.39
N SER A 81 0.55 -2.26 -15.04
CA SER A 81 -0.20 -3.06 -16.02
C SER A 81 -0.92 -2.21 -17.07
N GLU A 82 -1.19 -0.94 -16.77
CA GLU A 82 -1.97 -0.02 -17.61
C GLU A 82 -1.10 0.99 -18.38
N ALA A 83 0.12 1.27 -17.90
CA ALA A 83 1.03 2.23 -18.48
C ALA A 83 2.33 1.57 -19.00
N GLU A 84 2.87 2.11 -20.09
CA GLU A 84 4.16 1.66 -20.63
C GLU A 84 5.33 2.05 -19.72
N LYS A 85 6.44 1.33 -19.90
CA LYS A 85 7.71 1.54 -19.19
C LYS A 85 8.21 2.98 -19.40
N THR A 86 8.34 3.73 -18.32
CA THR A 86 8.77 5.13 -18.32
C THR A 86 10.13 5.26 -17.64
N PRO A 87 11.17 5.78 -18.32
CA PRO A 87 12.50 5.94 -17.74
C PRO A 87 12.55 7.07 -16.72
N LEU A 88 13.36 6.87 -15.68
CA LEU A 88 13.68 7.85 -14.66
C LEU A 88 15.15 8.26 -14.77
N GLU A 89 15.46 9.49 -14.35
CA GLU A 89 16.85 9.94 -14.23
C GLU A 89 17.51 9.23 -13.04
N LEU A 90 18.56 8.46 -13.31
CA LEU A 90 19.34 7.75 -12.31
C LEU A 90 20.61 8.54 -12.00
N SER A 91 20.93 8.66 -10.72
CA SER A 91 22.17 9.29 -10.26
C SER A 91 22.78 8.51 -9.11
N GLU A 92 24.07 8.71 -8.86
CA GLU A 92 24.70 8.18 -7.64
C GLU A 92 24.31 9.00 -6.42
N LYS A 93 24.00 8.31 -5.34
CA LYS A 93 23.71 8.92 -4.05
C LYS A 93 24.98 9.50 -3.45
N HIS A 94 24.91 10.76 -3.05
CA HIS A 94 26.11 11.48 -2.62
C HIS A 94 26.72 10.88 -1.35
N GLY A 95 27.98 10.43 -1.45
CA GLY A 95 28.73 9.89 -0.31
C GLY A 95 28.45 8.42 -0.02
N GLU A 96 27.62 7.76 -0.84
CA GLU A 96 27.28 6.34 -0.74
C GLU A 96 27.66 5.63 -2.05
N PRO A 97 28.95 5.27 -2.23
CA PRO A 97 29.40 4.60 -3.45
C PRO A 97 28.61 3.31 -3.70
N GLY A 98 28.21 3.08 -4.95
CA GLY A 98 27.42 1.91 -5.35
C GLY A 98 25.93 1.99 -4.98
N VAL A 99 25.50 3.08 -4.35
CA VAL A 99 24.08 3.39 -4.16
C VAL A 99 23.65 4.40 -5.22
N TYR A 100 22.57 4.07 -5.91
CA TYR A 100 21.96 4.88 -6.95
C TYR A 100 20.55 5.27 -6.56
N GLU A 101 20.14 6.48 -6.89
CA GLU A 101 18.82 7.02 -6.58
C GLU A 101 18.14 7.60 -7.82
N ALA A 102 16.84 7.35 -7.92
CA ALA A 102 15.97 7.89 -8.97
C ALA A 102 14.73 8.53 -8.36
N PRO A 103 14.49 9.84 -8.57
CA PRO A 103 13.30 10.50 -8.03
C PRO A 103 12.06 10.14 -8.85
N VAL A 104 10.94 9.94 -8.17
CA VAL A 104 9.64 9.65 -8.78
C VAL A 104 8.52 10.26 -7.97
N VAL A 105 7.42 10.65 -8.63
CA VAL A 105 6.14 10.97 -7.98
C VAL A 105 5.13 9.98 -8.53
N PHE A 106 4.60 9.12 -7.66
CA PHE A 106 3.54 8.20 -8.04
C PHE A 106 2.21 8.92 -8.03
N ALA A 107 1.48 8.88 -9.15
CA ALA A 107 0.19 9.57 -9.28
C ALA A 107 -0.98 8.74 -8.77
N GLU A 108 -0.83 7.41 -8.76
CA GLU A 108 -1.91 6.47 -8.42
C GLU A 108 -1.37 5.35 -7.54
N PRO A 109 -2.14 4.88 -6.53
CA PRO A 109 -1.76 3.74 -5.73
C PRO A 109 -1.90 2.45 -6.54
N GLY A 110 -1.18 1.40 -6.15
CA GLY A 110 -1.24 0.09 -6.81
C GLY A 110 0.11 -0.55 -7.02
N ASP A 111 0.13 -1.59 -7.84
CA ASP A 111 1.34 -2.39 -8.09
C ASP A 111 2.15 -1.83 -9.27
N TYR A 112 3.43 -1.62 -9.02
CA TYR A 112 4.41 -1.13 -9.98
C TYR A 112 5.53 -2.14 -10.13
N VAL A 113 6.07 -2.22 -11.34
CA VAL A 113 7.30 -2.93 -11.65
C VAL A 113 8.40 -1.91 -11.90
N VAL A 114 9.46 -1.96 -11.11
CA VAL A 114 10.65 -1.13 -11.28
C VAL A 114 11.72 -1.97 -11.95
N HIS A 115 12.20 -1.52 -13.09
CA HIS A 115 13.21 -2.21 -13.88
C HIS A 115 14.55 -1.50 -13.74
N LEU A 116 15.62 -2.28 -13.62
CA LEU A 116 17.01 -1.83 -13.73
C LEU A 116 17.65 -2.56 -14.91
N GLU A 117 18.06 -1.80 -15.92
CA GLU A 117 18.67 -2.33 -17.15
C GLU A 117 19.96 -1.58 -17.47
N GLY A 118 20.95 -2.25 -18.05
CA GLY A 118 22.19 -1.61 -18.47
C GLY A 118 23.38 -2.54 -18.42
N HIS A 119 24.56 -1.98 -18.17
CA HIS A 119 25.81 -2.75 -18.11
C HIS A 119 26.71 -2.29 -16.96
N LEU A 120 27.31 -3.25 -16.25
CA LEU A 120 28.30 -3.05 -15.18
C LEU A 120 29.57 -3.79 -15.55
N ASP A 121 30.67 -3.08 -15.80
CA ASP A 121 31.98 -3.66 -16.14
C ASP A 121 31.96 -4.78 -17.22
N GLY A 122 31.01 -4.70 -18.16
CA GLY A 122 30.84 -5.69 -19.23
C GLY A 122 29.85 -6.82 -18.93
N VAL A 123 29.21 -6.80 -17.76
CA VAL A 123 28.07 -7.65 -17.39
C VAL A 123 26.76 -6.95 -17.76
N ASP A 124 25.87 -7.65 -18.46
CA ASP A 124 24.51 -7.18 -18.73
C ASP A 124 23.68 -7.21 -17.44
N VAL A 125 23.10 -6.08 -17.06
CA VAL A 125 22.12 -5.98 -15.98
C VAL A 125 20.73 -5.92 -16.59
N HIS A 126 19.87 -6.86 -16.21
CA HIS A 126 18.46 -6.87 -16.56
C HIS A 126 17.66 -7.53 -15.44
N THR A 127 17.17 -6.71 -14.52
CA THR A 127 16.37 -7.17 -13.36
C THR A 127 15.17 -6.24 -13.15
N HIS A 128 14.20 -6.72 -12.36
CA HIS A 128 13.04 -5.95 -11.96
C HIS A 128 12.56 -6.34 -10.57
N PHE A 129 11.82 -5.43 -9.96
CA PHE A 129 11.26 -5.55 -8.62
C PHE A 129 9.80 -5.11 -8.61
N GLU A 130 8.96 -5.85 -7.89
CA GLU A 130 7.54 -5.53 -7.72
C GLU A 130 7.33 -4.78 -6.40
N LYS A 131 6.64 -3.64 -6.43
CA LYS A 131 6.29 -2.87 -5.23
C LYS A 131 4.87 -2.34 -5.31
N THR A 132 4.22 -2.28 -4.17
CA THR A 132 2.92 -1.62 -4.03
C THR A 132 3.12 -0.19 -3.52
N VAL A 133 2.52 0.77 -4.21
CA VAL A 133 2.43 2.17 -3.80
C VAL A 133 1.11 2.36 -3.04
N THR A 134 1.19 2.93 -1.85
CA THR A 134 0.05 3.23 -0.97
C THR A 134 -0.49 4.64 -1.23
N ASP A 135 -1.79 4.86 -1.08
CA ASP A 135 -2.33 6.22 -1.11
C ASP A 135 -1.84 6.99 0.12
N ARG A 136 -1.20 8.15 -0.09
CA ARG A 136 -0.73 9.01 1.00
C ARG A 136 -1.85 9.35 1.99
N ALA A 137 -3.09 9.54 1.52
CA ALA A 137 -4.22 9.90 2.37
C ALA A 137 -4.51 8.86 3.47
N GLU A 138 -4.13 7.59 3.28
CA GLU A 138 -4.29 6.53 4.28
C GLU A 138 -3.37 6.72 5.50
N LEU A 139 -2.26 7.45 5.34
CA LEU A 139 -1.25 7.67 6.38
C LEU A 139 -1.35 9.05 7.05
N GLU A 140 -2.19 9.93 6.54
CA GLU A 140 -2.31 11.31 7.03
C GLU A 140 -3.02 11.40 8.40
N TYR A 141 -2.58 12.35 9.23
CA TYR A 141 -3.23 12.70 10.49
C TYR A 141 -3.48 14.22 10.62
N PRO A 142 -4.70 14.65 10.96
CA PRO A 142 -5.92 13.83 11.07
C PRO A 142 -6.23 13.17 9.72
N ALA A 143 -6.92 12.02 9.76
CA ALA A 143 -7.26 11.28 8.55
C ALA A 143 -7.95 12.22 7.55
N SER A 144 -7.43 12.24 6.32
CA SER A 144 -8.07 12.97 5.23
C SER A 144 -9.43 12.36 4.96
N GLU A 145 -10.47 13.19 4.86
CA GLU A 145 -11.89 12.78 4.73
C GLU A 145 -12.22 12.15 3.36
N SER A 146 -11.25 11.50 2.71
CA SER A 146 -11.50 10.64 1.56
C SER A 146 -12.26 9.41 2.06
N GLU A 147 -13.60 9.51 2.07
CA GLU A 147 -14.60 8.49 2.39
C GLU A 147 -14.97 8.22 3.87
N ALA A 148 -14.96 9.23 4.74
CA ALA A 148 -15.64 9.14 6.07
C ALA A 148 -17.00 9.86 6.15
N ALA A 149 -17.50 10.46 5.06
CA ALA A 149 -18.74 11.24 5.07
C ALA A 149 -19.65 10.90 3.88
N GLY A 150 -20.20 9.68 3.87
CA GLY A 150 -20.96 9.18 2.72
C GLY A 150 -22.16 8.28 3.01
N ASN A 151 -22.67 8.20 4.25
CA ASN A 151 -24.03 7.69 4.46
C ASN A 151 -24.65 8.18 5.79
N SER A 152 -25.21 9.38 5.75
CA SER A 152 -26.36 9.73 6.58
C SER A 152 -27.35 10.44 5.68
N THR A 153 -28.13 9.61 4.97
CA THR A 153 -29.40 10.06 4.39
C THR A 153 -30.29 10.52 5.54
N ASP A 154 -30.45 11.84 5.70
CA ASP A 154 -31.73 12.35 6.14
C ASP A 154 -32.08 13.59 5.31
N SER A 155 -32.99 13.38 4.38
CA SER A 155 -33.63 14.44 3.60
C SER A 155 -34.66 15.12 4.49
N GLN A 156 -34.53 16.42 4.73
CA GLN A 156 -35.72 17.24 5.01
C GLN A 156 -35.84 18.38 3.98
N PRO A 157 -37.01 18.54 3.34
CA PRO A 157 -37.23 19.43 2.21
C PRO A 157 -37.46 20.88 2.63
N ASN A 158 -37.11 21.80 1.72
CA ASN A 158 -37.47 23.21 1.75
C ASN A 158 -39.00 23.39 1.75
N ASP A 159 -39.49 24.32 2.58
CA ASP A 159 -40.74 25.01 2.31
C ASP A 159 -40.59 26.50 2.68
N GLU A 160 -40.78 27.34 1.68
CA GLU A 160 -40.74 28.79 1.74
C GLU A 160 -41.87 29.34 2.64
N ARG A 161 -41.61 30.42 3.39
CA ARG A 161 -42.68 31.28 3.93
C ARG A 161 -42.34 32.74 3.66
N PRO A 162 -43.33 33.56 3.22
CA PRO A 162 -43.10 34.95 2.85
C PRO A 162 -42.97 35.88 4.07
N ASP A 163 -42.25 36.98 3.84
CA ASP A 163 -41.95 38.13 4.71
C ASP A 163 -43.23 38.86 5.19
N GLU A 164 -43.37 39.65 6.29
CA GLU A 164 -42.56 40.42 7.25
C GLU A 164 -43.40 40.52 8.58
N ALA A 165 -42.95 40.90 9.80
CA ALA A 165 -41.94 41.88 10.22
C ALA A 165 -41.50 41.69 11.71
N GLY A 166 -40.17 41.85 11.96
CA GLY A 166 -39.49 42.37 13.17
C GLY A 166 -39.41 41.50 14.45
N PHE A 167 -38.27 41.21 15.11
CA PHE A 167 -36.84 41.51 14.94
C PHE A 167 -36.02 40.32 15.54
N GLY A 168 -35.25 39.59 14.72
CA GLY A 168 -33.92 39.03 15.05
C GLY A 168 -33.74 37.72 15.86
N SER A 169 -34.21 36.59 15.32
CA SER A 169 -33.70 35.20 15.47
C SER A 169 -33.56 34.57 16.86
N GLY A 170 -34.66 33.99 17.34
CA GLY A 170 -34.78 33.28 18.60
C GLY A 170 -34.42 31.79 18.56
N SER A 171 -34.02 31.30 19.72
CA SER A 171 -33.88 29.90 20.08
C SER A 171 -35.06 29.43 20.94
N ILE A 172 -35.24 28.11 20.94
CA ILE A 172 -36.06 27.27 21.84
C ILE A 172 -37.53 27.09 21.40
N ALA A 173 -37.84 25.89 20.89
CA ALA A 173 -39.20 25.36 20.83
C ALA A 173 -39.35 24.16 21.77
N LEU A 174 -40.45 24.21 22.52
CA LEU A 174 -40.81 23.38 23.66
C LEU A 174 -41.24 21.95 23.31
N ALA A 175 -41.02 21.09 24.31
CA ALA A 175 -41.41 19.69 24.41
C ALA A 175 -42.90 19.40 24.10
N GLY A 176 -43.13 18.34 23.33
CA GLY A 176 -44.43 17.68 23.19
C GLY A 176 -44.39 16.27 23.80
N LEU A 177 -45.14 16.08 24.88
CA LEU A 177 -45.45 14.79 25.50
C LEU A 177 -46.44 14.00 24.62
N GLY A 178 -46.08 12.77 24.26
CA GLY A 178 -46.97 11.80 23.61
C GLY A 178 -46.74 10.39 24.17
N LEU A 179 -47.59 10.01 25.13
CA LEU A 179 -47.71 8.67 25.70
C LEU A 179 -48.20 7.66 24.66
N GLY A 180 -47.64 6.44 24.67
CA GLY A 180 -48.19 5.33 23.88
C GLY A 180 -47.37 4.04 23.95
N THR A 181 -47.39 3.37 25.11
CA THR A 181 -46.96 1.97 25.25
C THR A 181 -47.90 1.03 24.49
N VAL A 182 -47.40 0.18 23.59
CA VAL A 182 -48.05 -1.13 23.30
C VAL A 182 -47.00 -2.22 23.12
N ILE A 183 -47.12 -3.20 24.00
CA ILE A 183 -46.50 -4.52 24.06
C ILE A 183 -47.00 -5.38 22.88
N GLY A 184 -46.13 -6.16 22.24
CA GLY A 184 -46.54 -7.12 21.21
C GLY A 184 -45.50 -8.18 20.91
N ALA A 185 -45.60 -9.30 21.63
CA ALA A 185 -44.74 -10.47 21.56
C ALA A 185 -44.85 -11.26 20.23
N VAL A 186 -43.72 -11.89 19.87
CA VAL A 186 -43.56 -13.30 19.43
C VAL A 186 -44.60 -13.86 18.44
N LEU A 187 -44.12 -14.39 17.31
CA LEU A 187 -44.42 -15.78 16.92
C LEU A 187 -43.52 -16.29 15.78
N LEU A 188 -42.77 -17.35 16.11
CA LEU A 188 -42.22 -18.33 15.17
C LEU A 188 -43.29 -18.78 14.16
N ARG A 189 -42.89 -18.97 12.90
CA ARG A 189 -43.49 -20.05 12.10
C ARG A 189 -42.45 -20.77 11.25
N ARG A 190 -42.11 -21.96 11.74
CA ARG A 190 -41.36 -22.99 11.04
C ARG A 190 -42.27 -23.76 10.08
N ARG A 191 -41.66 -24.26 8.99
CA ARG A 191 -41.99 -25.45 8.19
C ARG A 191 -43.08 -25.33 7.11
N ARG A 192 -42.68 -25.60 5.87
CA ARG A 192 -42.68 -26.98 5.35
C ARG A 192 -41.32 -27.32 4.76
#